data_AF-A0A372EE40-F1
#
_entry.id   AF-A0A372EE40-F1
#
_cell.length_a   1.000
_cell.length_b   1.000
_cell.length_c   1.000
_cell.angle_alpha   90.00
_cell.angle_beta   90.00
_cell.angle_gamma   90.00
#
_symmetry.space_group_name_H-M   'P 1'
#
loop_
_entity.id
_entity.type
_entity.pdbx_description
1 polymer ?
#
loop_
_entity_poly.entity_id
_entity_poly.type
_entity_poly.pdbx_seq_one_letter_code
_entity_poly.pdbx_strand_id
1 'polypeptide(L)'
;MSYTAHEIAFLQDLVAKGSGQKAASSTSRSLGQHYGMGQHIGNRFIFTEADAARARHMLVNANIAIEPPSTGLRRAEAAQNNPAREKAGTLPPHEDSIAVKAAHGHCDLDGLPVATQGHKYWSKFAESTQREIEEKASFLHETLFEPEVTRPVKTLDLPLGGPRGVRTALEALIELNLIATRDHLGTPKSIDKTKDDTTGAETLRTLNKTLSLMQRLTGNDKGSLGLHPAVYFYGPTGRHSSPMFMGTVGLFAQKLANNDSGYFGKFTKVRSELERVLVDNKDLISIILQRVQSYRRTDRFQSLLDSLVSGLLEGEPITEDYIVTATGFTGKILTGTATKSVKEFTDDTKSGVFIRSALSSALKCPICRGYLDVAKSVSYDHGTRVREGGVGSAENCALTHPYCNQSVKN
;
A
#
# COMPACT_ATOMS: atom_id res chain seq x y z
N MET A 1 12.27 27.77 32.03
CA MET A 1 11.50 28.44 30.96
C MET A 1 11.47 27.50 29.77
N SER A 2 10.31 27.32 29.12
CA SER A 2 10.19 26.45 27.94
C SER A 2 10.17 27.34 26.70
N TYR A 3 11.12 27.16 25.78
CA TYR A 3 11.15 27.84 24.50
C TYR A 3 10.33 27.05 23.47
N THR A 4 9.61 27.74 22.60
CA THR A 4 8.92 27.10 21.47
C THR A 4 9.93 26.65 20.40
N ALA A 5 9.52 25.71 19.55
CA ALA A 5 10.38 25.21 18.46
C ALA A 5 10.82 26.32 17.48
N HIS A 6 9.97 27.31 17.25
CA HIS A 6 10.30 28.45 16.40
C HIS A 6 11.28 29.42 17.07
N GLU A 7 11.20 29.59 18.40
CA GLU A 7 12.18 30.36 19.16
C GLU A 7 13.55 29.67 19.18
N ILE A 8 13.59 28.34 19.38
CA ILE A 8 14.85 27.58 19.37
C ILE A 8 15.56 27.70 18.01
N ALA A 9 14.84 27.43 16.91
CA ALA A 9 15.40 27.53 15.57
C ALA A 9 15.87 28.97 15.25
N PHE A 10 15.13 29.97 15.74
CA PHE A 10 15.51 31.37 15.60
C PHE A 10 16.80 31.70 16.35
N LEU A 11 16.94 31.23 17.61
CA LEU A 11 18.14 31.45 18.42
C LEU A 11 19.36 30.76 17.80
N GLN A 12 19.22 29.53 17.32
CA GLN A 12 20.30 28.80 16.63
C GLN A 12 20.74 29.51 15.34
N ASP A 13 19.79 29.97 14.52
CA ASP A 13 20.08 30.75 13.30
C ASP A 13 20.78 32.08 13.63
N LEU A 14 20.39 32.73 14.73
CA LEU A 14 21.02 33.99 15.17
C LEU A 14 22.46 33.76 15.66
N VAL A 15 22.71 32.68 16.40
CA VAL A 15 24.08 32.32 16.83
C VAL A 15 24.97 32.01 15.63
N ALA A 16 24.45 31.28 14.64
CA ALA A 16 25.20 30.93 13.43
C ALA A 16 25.56 32.16 12.58
N LYS A 17 24.68 33.17 12.53
CA LYS A 17 24.86 34.36 11.69
C LYS A 17 25.56 35.53 12.38
N GLY A 18 25.58 35.56 13.71
CA GLY A 18 26.18 36.63 14.52
C GLY A 18 25.37 37.92 14.56
N SER A 19 24.80 38.38 13.44
CA SER A 19 23.89 39.53 13.39
C SER A 19 22.92 39.42 12.22
N GLY A 20 21.84 40.21 12.22
CA GLY A 20 20.92 40.22 11.09
C GLY A 20 19.59 40.92 11.31
N GLN A 21 18.81 41.05 10.24
CA GLN A 21 17.50 41.68 10.26
C GLN A 21 16.38 40.70 9.96
N LYS A 22 15.36 40.64 10.83
CA LYS A 22 14.20 39.74 10.68
C LYS A 22 12.90 40.53 10.65
N ALA A 23 11.88 39.98 10.01
CA ALA A 23 10.54 40.58 10.03
C ALA A 23 9.97 40.56 11.46
N ALA A 24 9.03 41.48 11.77
CA ALA A 24 8.37 41.57 13.07
C ALA A 24 7.35 40.43 13.34
N SER A 25 7.83 39.19 13.25
CA SER A 25 7.09 37.95 13.55
C SER A 25 6.74 37.85 15.03
N SER A 26 5.83 36.94 15.38
CA SER A 26 5.49 36.63 16.78
C SER A 26 6.72 36.25 17.60
N THR A 27 7.64 35.47 17.01
CA THR A 27 8.91 35.09 17.64
C THR A 27 9.84 36.28 17.88
N SER A 28 10.01 37.17 16.89
CA SER A 28 10.88 38.35 17.06
C SER A 28 10.31 39.34 18.09
N ARG A 29 8.98 39.49 18.15
CA ARG A 29 8.31 40.30 19.19
C ARG A 29 8.45 39.68 20.58
N SER A 30 8.27 38.36 20.70
CA SER A 30 8.47 37.60 21.94
C SER A 30 9.89 37.80 22.49
N LEU A 31 10.90 37.65 21.63
CA LEU A 31 12.32 37.83 22.00
C LEU A 31 12.63 39.27 22.44
N GLY A 32 12.08 40.27 21.75
CA GLY A 32 12.22 41.67 22.16
C GLY A 32 11.53 42.00 23.50
N GLN A 33 10.30 41.53 23.68
CA GLN A 33 9.47 41.87 24.85
C GLN A 33 9.89 41.13 26.11
N HIS A 34 10.22 39.84 26.01
CA HIS A 34 10.48 39.01 27.18
C HIS A 34 11.96 38.85 27.50
N TYR A 35 12.83 39.02 26.50
CA TYR A 35 14.27 38.75 26.65
C TYR A 35 15.13 39.97 26.29
N GLY A 36 14.51 41.11 25.95
CA GLY A 36 15.22 42.34 25.62
C GLY A 36 16.12 42.23 24.40
N MET A 37 15.82 41.32 23.48
CA MET A 37 16.66 41.02 22.32
C MET A 37 16.16 41.70 21.04
N GLY A 38 17.09 42.32 20.33
CA GLY A 38 16.83 42.98 19.04
C GLY A 38 16.11 44.32 19.16
N GLN A 39 16.49 45.26 18.30
CA GLN A 39 15.91 46.60 18.24
C GLN A 39 14.81 46.67 17.18
N HIS A 40 13.61 47.09 17.57
CA HIS A 40 12.49 47.24 16.64
C HIS A 40 12.61 48.55 15.85
N ILE A 41 12.71 48.46 14.53
CA ILE A 41 12.75 49.61 13.62
C ILE A 41 11.79 49.37 12.46
N GLY A 42 10.75 50.20 12.35
CA GLY A 42 9.71 50.04 11.33
C GLY A 42 8.94 48.72 11.48
N ASN A 43 8.98 47.86 10.46
CA ASN A 43 8.35 46.52 10.47
C ASN A 43 9.38 45.38 10.65
N ARG A 44 10.56 45.69 11.18
CA ARG A 44 11.67 44.73 11.34
C ARG A 44 12.30 44.82 12.72
N PHE A 45 12.97 43.74 13.11
CA PHE A 45 13.88 43.69 14.25
C PHE A 45 15.32 43.55 13.75
N ILE A 46 16.21 44.36 14.32
CA ILE A 46 17.66 44.30 14.08
C ILE A 46 18.31 43.60 15.26
N PHE A 47 19.00 42.50 15.00
CA PHE A 47 19.74 41.73 16.01
C PHE A 47 21.24 41.93 15.81
N THR A 48 21.93 42.16 16.93
CA THR A 48 23.36 42.47 17.00
C THR A 48 24.17 41.25 17.44
N GLU A 49 25.50 41.36 17.38
CA GLU A 49 26.40 40.33 17.92
C GLU A 49 26.20 40.11 19.43
N ALA A 50 25.84 41.17 20.18
CA ALA A 50 25.48 41.04 21.57
C ALA A 50 24.19 40.21 21.77
N ASP A 51 23.25 40.29 20.82
CA ASP A 51 22.06 39.44 20.82
C ASP A 51 22.41 37.98 20.47
N ALA A 52 23.32 37.74 19.52
CA ALA A 52 23.79 36.38 19.24
C ALA A 52 24.51 35.75 20.45
N ALA A 53 25.34 36.52 21.18
CA ALA A 53 25.97 36.05 22.41
C ALA A 53 24.92 35.70 23.48
N ARG A 54 23.87 36.53 23.64
CA ARG A 54 22.74 36.24 24.53
C ARG A 54 21.97 34.98 24.10
N ALA A 55 21.70 34.81 22.81
CA ALA A 55 21.04 33.61 22.28
C ALA A 55 21.84 32.35 22.61
N ARG A 56 23.18 32.40 22.48
CA ARG A 56 24.06 31.28 22.86
C ARG A 56 23.93 30.94 24.34
N HIS A 57 23.96 31.94 25.22
CA HIS A 57 23.76 31.72 26.66
C HIS A 57 22.38 31.13 26.98
N MET A 58 21.33 31.58 26.29
CA MET A 58 19.97 31.07 26.48
C MET A 58 19.83 29.60 26.09
N LEU A 59 20.46 29.18 24.99
CA LEU A 59 20.49 27.78 24.55
C LEU A 59 21.26 26.90 25.53
N VAL A 60 22.45 27.34 25.96
CA VAL A 60 23.29 26.61 26.94
C VAL A 60 22.56 26.44 28.28
N ASN A 61 21.95 27.49 28.81
CA ASN A 61 21.25 27.44 30.09
C ASN A 61 19.99 26.56 30.05
N ALA A 62 19.40 26.38 28.87
CA ALA A 62 18.27 25.49 28.67
C ALA A 62 18.68 24.06 28.26
N ASN A 63 19.98 23.77 28.22
CA ASN A 63 20.53 22.49 27.77
C ASN A 63 20.06 22.11 26.36
N ILE A 64 20.05 23.09 25.45
CA ILE A 64 19.67 22.96 24.04
C ILE A 64 20.94 23.15 23.19
N ALA A 65 21.10 22.31 22.15
CA ALA A 65 22.25 22.39 21.27
C ALA A 65 22.34 23.76 20.56
N ILE A 66 23.56 24.32 20.48
CA ILE A 66 23.80 25.62 19.85
C ILE A 66 23.68 25.55 18.33
N GLU A 67 24.12 24.44 17.75
CA GLU A 67 24.02 24.18 16.32
C GLU A 67 22.80 23.28 16.04
N PRO A 68 22.04 23.53 14.96
CA PRO A 68 21.03 22.59 14.52
C PRO A 68 21.74 21.29 14.11
N PRO A 69 21.16 20.12 14.42
CA PRO A 69 21.78 18.87 14.05
C PRO A 69 21.85 18.72 12.53
N SER A 70 22.93 18.09 12.05
CA SER A 70 22.98 17.58 10.68
C SER A 70 21.76 16.69 10.45
N THR A 71 21.09 16.85 9.31
CA THR A 71 19.90 16.09 8.94
C THR A 71 20.07 14.59 9.27
N GLY A 72 19.14 14.01 10.05
CA GLY A 72 19.10 12.57 10.29
C GLY A 72 19.37 12.09 11.73
N LEU A 73 18.99 12.83 12.78
CA LEU A 73 19.14 12.34 14.16
C LEU A 73 18.19 11.18 14.50
N ARG A 74 18.63 10.28 15.37
CA ARG A 74 17.73 9.30 16.03
C ARG A 74 16.90 10.02 17.10
N ARG A 75 15.70 9.51 17.42
CA ARG A 75 14.81 10.15 18.42
C ARG A 75 15.42 10.28 19.81
N ALA A 76 16.22 9.31 20.24
CA ALA A 76 16.94 9.38 21.51
C ALA A 76 17.97 10.53 21.54
N GLU A 77 18.60 10.81 20.40
CA GLU A 77 19.55 11.91 20.22
C GLU A 77 18.84 13.25 20.04
N ALA A 78 17.64 13.26 19.44
CA ALA A 78 16.78 14.43 19.33
C ALA A 78 16.23 14.88 20.70
N ALA A 79 15.94 13.94 21.61
CA ALA A 79 15.51 14.21 22.98
C ALA A 79 16.61 14.89 23.83
N GLN A 80 17.88 14.55 23.60
CA GLN A 80 19.03 15.19 24.24
C GLN A 80 19.34 16.57 23.64
N ASN A 81 19.07 16.79 22.35
CA ASN A 81 19.36 18.04 21.65
C ASN A 81 18.22 19.08 21.73
N ASN A 82 16.96 18.66 21.87
CA ASN A 82 15.80 19.52 21.97
C ASN A 82 14.68 18.88 22.83
N PRO A 83 14.73 19.05 24.17
CA PRO A 83 13.76 18.43 25.08
C PRO A 83 12.31 18.90 24.87
N ALA A 84 12.06 19.97 24.10
CA ALA A 84 10.72 20.44 23.74
C ALA A 84 10.16 19.79 22.45
N ARG A 85 10.97 19.06 21.67
CA ARG A 85 10.54 18.33 20.47
C ARG A 85 11.37 17.05 20.25
N GLU A 86 10.88 15.91 20.76
CA GLU A 86 11.42 14.57 20.43
C GLU A 86 11.40 14.22 18.91
N LYS A 87 10.69 15.01 18.07
CA LYS A 87 10.40 14.69 16.67
C LYS A 87 10.98 15.67 15.64
N ALA A 88 11.70 16.71 16.05
CA ALA A 88 12.31 17.67 15.10
C ALA A 88 13.71 17.19 14.67
N GLY A 89 13.96 17.11 13.37
CA GLY A 89 15.25 16.68 12.81
C GLY A 89 15.46 15.16 12.80
N THR A 90 14.44 14.39 13.20
CA THR A 90 14.46 12.93 13.11
C THR A 90 14.04 12.48 11.71
N LEU A 91 14.67 11.43 11.18
CA LEU A 91 14.17 10.74 9.98
C LEU A 91 12.67 10.47 10.14
N PRO A 92 11.85 10.64 9.07
CA PRO A 92 10.51 10.08 9.04
C PRO A 92 10.64 8.63 9.49
N PRO A 93 9.76 8.11 10.37
CA PRO A 93 9.99 6.85 11.06
C PRO A 93 10.13 5.61 10.14
N HIS A 94 10.11 5.79 8.82
CA HIS A 94 10.06 4.76 7.81
C HIS A 94 10.73 5.09 6.46
N GLU A 95 11.53 6.16 6.35
CA GLU A 95 12.12 6.55 5.05
C GLU A 95 13.04 5.46 4.44
N ASP A 96 13.62 4.59 5.30
CA ASP A 96 14.38 3.39 4.91
C ASP A 96 13.79 2.08 5.47
N SER A 97 12.54 2.12 5.95
CA SER A 97 11.91 0.93 6.50
C SER A 97 11.16 0.19 5.40
N ILE A 98 11.84 -0.75 4.77
CA ILE A 98 11.22 -2.01 4.35
C ILE A 98 10.68 -2.70 5.63
N ALA A 99 9.62 -2.15 6.22
CA ALA A 99 8.98 -2.69 7.40
C ALA A 99 8.10 -3.87 6.98
N VAL A 100 8.74 -4.94 6.51
CA VAL A 100 8.16 -6.25 6.71
C VAL A 100 8.38 -6.51 8.18
N LYS A 101 7.47 -6.04 9.04
CA LYS A 101 7.24 -6.73 10.31
C LYS A 101 6.76 -8.11 9.86
N ALA A 102 7.73 -9.00 9.63
CA ALA A 102 7.47 -10.35 9.19
C ALA A 102 6.45 -10.94 10.17
N ALA A 103 5.64 -11.83 9.65
CA ALA A 103 4.42 -12.35 10.25
C ALA A 103 4.64 -13.14 11.56
N HIS A 104 5.68 -12.84 12.35
CA HIS A 104 6.37 -13.64 13.36
C HIS A 104 6.67 -12.87 14.65
N GLY A 105 5.83 -13.08 15.69
CA GLY A 105 6.19 -12.96 17.11
C GLY A 105 6.56 -11.58 17.68
N HIS A 106 6.88 -11.55 18.98
CA HIS A 106 7.44 -10.38 19.67
C HIS A 106 8.97 -10.39 19.50
N CYS A 107 9.53 -9.29 19.02
CA CYS A 107 10.98 -9.16 18.96
C CYS A 107 11.49 -8.92 20.39
N ASP A 108 12.11 -9.93 20.98
CA ASP A 108 12.92 -9.75 22.20
C ASP A 108 14.38 -9.46 21.80
N LEU A 109 14.91 -8.36 22.35
CA LEU A 109 16.33 -8.01 22.37
C LEU A 109 16.81 -8.39 23.78
N ASP A 110 17.68 -9.39 23.90
CA ASP A 110 18.28 -9.80 25.17
C ASP A 110 17.28 -10.02 26.33
N GLY A 111 16.11 -10.61 26.03
CA GLY A 111 15.06 -10.88 27.03
C GLY A 111 14.20 -9.67 27.42
N LEU A 112 14.23 -8.58 26.66
CA LEU A 112 13.35 -7.42 26.81
C LEU A 112 12.47 -7.21 25.56
N PRO A 113 11.16 -6.96 25.73
CA PRO A 113 10.26 -6.70 24.61
C PRO A 113 10.61 -5.38 23.92
N VAL A 114 10.85 -5.42 22.60
CA VAL A 114 11.10 -4.23 21.79
C VAL A 114 9.77 -3.51 21.53
N ALA A 115 9.29 -2.83 22.57
CA ALA A 115 8.36 -1.74 22.40
C ALA A 115 9.12 -0.54 21.86
N THR A 116 8.82 -0.17 20.63
CA THR A 116 9.12 1.12 19.97
C THR A 116 10.38 1.22 19.09
N GLN A 117 10.16 1.79 17.89
CA GLN A 117 11.10 2.47 16.98
C GLN A 117 12.01 1.61 16.08
N GLY A 118 11.69 1.58 14.77
CA GLY A 118 12.62 1.74 13.64
C GLY A 118 13.94 0.95 13.54
N HIS A 119 14.21 -0.03 14.39
CA HIS A 119 15.42 -0.86 14.28
C HIS A 119 15.22 -1.89 13.17
N LYS A 120 16.23 -2.05 12.29
CA LYS A 120 16.34 -3.19 11.38
C LYS A 120 16.40 -4.45 12.24
N TYR A 121 15.28 -5.09 12.57
CA TYR A 121 15.28 -6.30 13.40
C TYR A 121 16.13 -7.41 12.78
N TRP A 122 16.35 -7.35 11.46
CA TRP A 122 17.19 -8.23 10.69
C TRP A 122 18.68 -7.91 10.76
N SER A 123 19.13 -6.81 11.38
CA SER A 123 20.55 -6.46 11.45
C SER A 123 21.41 -7.48 12.20
N LYS A 124 20.78 -8.34 13.01
CA LYS A 124 21.42 -9.46 13.71
C LYS A 124 21.57 -10.72 12.84
N PHE A 125 20.90 -10.79 11.69
CA PHE A 125 20.97 -11.93 10.80
C PHE A 125 22.29 -11.91 10.01
N ALA A 126 22.66 -13.04 9.40
CA ALA A 126 23.81 -13.09 8.52
C ALA A 126 23.66 -12.09 7.36
N GLU A 127 24.76 -11.47 6.91
CA GLU A 127 24.73 -10.46 5.83
C GLU A 127 24.06 -10.98 4.55
N SER A 128 24.28 -12.24 4.19
CA SER A 128 23.62 -12.87 3.03
C SER A 128 22.11 -12.88 3.18
N THR A 129 21.61 -13.23 4.37
CA THR A 129 20.18 -13.24 4.69
C THR A 129 19.60 -11.82 4.65
N GLN A 130 20.31 -10.84 5.18
CA GLN A 130 19.88 -9.44 5.14
C GLN A 130 19.71 -8.96 3.69
N ARG A 131 20.68 -9.24 2.82
CA ARG A 131 20.62 -8.85 1.39
C ARG A 131 19.43 -9.49 0.67
N GLU A 132 19.18 -10.78 0.88
CA GLU A 132 18.01 -11.44 0.28
C GLU A 132 16.68 -10.88 0.80
N ILE A 133 16.59 -10.54 2.10
CA ILE A 133 15.40 -9.91 2.67
C ILE A 133 15.15 -8.56 2.01
N GLU A 134 16.18 -7.72 1.91
CA GLU A 134 16.09 -6.38 1.32
C GLU A 134 15.68 -6.45 -0.16
N GLU A 135 16.30 -7.35 -0.94
CA GLU A 135 15.99 -7.56 -2.36
C GLU A 135 14.52 -7.99 -2.55
N LYS A 136 14.10 -9.07 -1.87
CA LYS A 136 12.75 -9.63 -2.03
C LYS A 136 11.67 -8.66 -1.58
N ALA A 137 11.94 -7.92 -0.51
CA ALA A 137 10.97 -6.99 0.02
C ALA A 137 10.89 -5.69 -0.80
N SER A 138 12.00 -5.23 -1.42
CA SER A 138 11.96 -4.17 -2.43
C SER A 138 11.10 -4.59 -3.63
N PHE A 139 11.36 -5.79 -4.16
CA PHE A 139 10.59 -6.32 -5.28
C PHE A 139 9.09 -6.48 -4.95
N LEU A 140 8.76 -6.94 -3.73
CA LEU A 140 7.38 -7.01 -3.26
C LEU A 140 6.73 -5.62 -3.16
N HIS A 141 7.45 -4.64 -2.60
CA HIS A 141 6.96 -3.27 -2.48
C HIS A 141 6.70 -2.65 -3.86
N GLU A 142 7.62 -2.78 -4.79
CA GLU A 142 7.46 -2.34 -6.17
C GLU A 142 6.24 -3.00 -6.83
N THR A 143 6.14 -4.32 -6.73
CA THR A 143 5.00 -5.07 -7.28
C THR A 143 3.66 -4.55 -6.77
N LEU A 144 3.56 -4.27 -5.47
CA LEU A 144 2.31 -3.88 -4.84
C LEU A 144 1.96 -2.42 -5.05
N PHE A 145 2.93 -1.51 -4.97
CA PHE A 145 2.66 -0.09 -4.80
C PHE A 145 3.09 0.77 -5.98
N GLU A 146 3.78 0.22 -6.98
CA GLU A 146 4.07 0.89 -8.26
C GLU A 146 3.00 0.57 -9.32
N PRO A 147 2.58 1.53 -10.17
CA PRO A 147 2.88 2.96 -10.07
C PRO A 147 2.08 3.63 -8.94
N GLU A 148 2.45 4.86 -8.56
CA GLU A 148 1.65 5.65 -7.63
C GLU A 148 0.38 6.19 -8.31
N VAL A 149 -0.77 6.13 -7.62
CA VAL A 149 -2.02 6.69 -8.16
C VAL A 149 -2.06 8.19 -7.97
N THR A 150 -2.01 8.93 -9.08
CA THR A 150 -2.42 10.34 -9.10
C THR A 150 -3.94 10.46 -9.22
N ARG A 151 -4.53 11.43 -8.52
CA ARG A 151 -5.97 11.74 -8.64
C ARG A 151 -6.21 13.00 -9.48
N PRO A 152 -7.27 13.02 -10.31
CA PRO A 152 -8.13 11.89 -10.68
C PRO A 152 -7.38 10.82 -11.47
N VAL A 153 -7.88 9.57 -11.47
CA VAL A 153 -7.29 8.44 -12.21
C VAL A 153 -7.32 8.74 -13.71
N LYS A 154 -6.20 8.51 -14.39
CA LYS A 154 -6.00 8.76 -15.84
C LYS A 154 -5.38 7.58 -16.60
N THR A 155 -5.11 6.47 -15.93
CA THR A 155 -4.57 5.24 -16.52
C THR A 155 -5.16 4.02 -15.82
N LEU A 156 -5.21 2.89 -16.52
CA LEU A 156 -5.56 1.58 -15.96
C LEU A 156 -4.35 0.90 -15.29
N ASP A 157 -3.15 1.43 -15.48
CA ASP A 157 -1.96 1.03 -14.73
C ASP A 157 -2.07 1.55 -13.29
N LEU A 158 -2.60 0.70 -12.43
CA LEU A 158 -2.93 0.99 -11.04
C LEU A 158 -2.11 0.09 -10.11
N PRO A 159 -1.69 0.55 -8.92
CA PRO A 159 -1.05 -0.29 -7.93
C PRO A 159 -2.02 -1.35 -7.42
N LEU A 160 -1.45 -2.49 -7.01
CA LEU A 160 -2.22 -3.63 -6.50
C LEU A 160 -2.64 -3.40 -5.05
N GLY A 161 -1.70 -2.94 -4.21
CA GLY A 161 -1.87 -2.74 -2.77
C GLY A 161 -2.47 -1.38 -2.39
N GLY A 162 -2.77 -0.52 -3.37
CA GLY A 162 -3.34 0.81 -3.14
C GLY A 162 -2.29 1.87 -2.78
N PRO A 163 -2.64 2.86 -1.93
CA PRO A 163 -1.79 4.02 -1.67
C PRO A 163 -0.55 3.70 -0.83
N ARG A 164 0.56 4.39 -1.12
CA ARG A 164 1.87 4.26 -0.43
C ARG A 164 1.98 4.90 0.94
N GLY A 165 0.88 5.39 1.50
CA GLY A 165 0.92 5.95 2.84
C GLY A 165 1.51 4.92 3.80
N VAL A 166 2.65 5.25 4.42
CA VAL A 166 3.50 4.30 5.16
C VAL A 166 2.72 3.37 6.08
N ARG A 167 1.78 3.93 6.86
CA ARG A 167 0.93 3.14 7.76
C ARG A 167 0.04 2.15 7.01
N THR A 168 -0.62 2.61 5.96
CA THR A 168 -1.53 1.79 5.16
C THR A 168 -0.77 0.70 4.39
N ALA A 169 0.39 1.04 3.83
CA ALA A 169 1.27 0.08 3.17
C ALA A 169 1.77 -0.99 4.15
N LEU A 170 2.17 -0.60 5.36
CA LEU A 170 2.58 -1.54 6.41
C LEU A 170 1.43 -2.47 6.84
N GLU A 171 0.24 -1.92 7.10
CA GLU A 171 -0.95 -2.71 7.46
C GLU A 171 -1.27 -3.72 6.35
N ALA A 172 -1.23 -3.30 5.08
CA ALA A 172 -1.47 -4.17 3.93
C ALA A 172 -0.41 -5.27 3.80
N LEU A 173 0.88 -4.96 3.97
CA LEU A 173 1.97 -5.93 3.91
C LEU A 173 1.85 -6.98 5.01
N ILE A 174 1.50 -6.58 6.23
CA ILE A 174 1.29 -7.49 7.36
C ILE A 174 0.14 -8.46 7.06
N GLU A 175 -1.02 -7.94 6.63
CA GLU A 175 -2.19 -8.76 6.32
C GLU A 175 -1.90 -9.71 5.16
N LEU A 176 -1.27 -9.22 4.09
CA LEU A 176 -0.86 -10.02 2.94
C LEU A 176 0.10 -11.14 3.32
N ASN A 177 1.12 -10.86 4.13
CA ASN A 177 2.07 -11.88 4.60
C ASN A 177 1.39 -12.94 5.46
N LEU A 178 0.45 -12.55 6.32
CA LEU A 178 -0.37 -13.51 7.07
C LEU A 178 -1.20 -14.39 6.14
N ILE A 179 -1.89 -13.80 5.16
CA ILE A 179 -2.68 -14.55 4.18
C ILE A 179 -1.82 -15.56 3.41
N ALA A 180 -0.65 -15.13 2.92
CA ALA A 180 0.24 -15.96 2.12
C ALA A 180 0.89 -17.11 2.90
N THR A 181 1.02 -16.96 4.23
CA THR A 181 1.68 -17.96 5.08
C THR A 181 0.73 -18.97 5.68
N ARG A 182 -0.59 -18.74 5.61
CA ARG A 182 -1.61 -19.65 6.12
C ARG A 182 -1.53 -21.02 5.45
N ASP A 183 -1.68 -22.06 6.26
CA ASP A 183 -1.90 -23.43 5.81
C ASP A 183 -3.37 -23.69 5.42
N HIS A 184 -3.68 -24.93 5.06
CA HIS A 184 -5.02 -25.39 4.69
C HIS A 184 -6.05 -25.26 5.83
N LEU A 185 -5.60 -25.14 7.09
CA LEU A 185 -6.45 -24.90 8.26
C LEU A 185 -6.61 -23.40 8.57
N GLY A 186 -5.98 -22.53 7.77
CA GLY A 186 -5.99 -21.07 7.98
C GLY A 186 -5.08 -20.61 9.11
N THR A 187 -4.05 -21.39 9.45
CA THR A 187 -3.07 -21.07 10.51
C THR A 187 -1.76 -20.58 9.89
N PRO A 188 -1.16 -19.48 10.37
CA PRO A 188 -1.54 -18.68 11.54
C PRO A 188 -2.67 -17.67 11.26
N LYS A 189 -3.52 -17.44 12.27
CA LYS A 189 -4.58 -16.43 12.19
C LYS A 189 -4.07 -15.01 12.45
N SER A 190 -3.01 -14.88 13.25
CA SER A 190 -2.45 -13.61 13.70
C SER A 190 -0.95 -13.75 13.99
N ILE A 191 -0.26 -12.60 14.03
CA ILE A 191 1.19 -12.51 14.23
C ILE A 191 1.61 -13.05 15.60
N ASP A 192 0.80 -12.95 16.64
CA ASP A 192 1.15 -13.51 17.96
C ASP A 192 1.18 -15.05 17.98
N LYS A 193 0.60 -15.71 16.98
CA LYS A 193 0.55 -17.19 16.88
C LYS A 193 1.72 -17.79 16.13
N THR A 194 2.80 -17.05 16.05
CA THR A 194 3.97 -17.46 15.29
C THR A 194 5.22 -17.28 16.11
N LYS A 195 6.21 -18.11 15.80
CA LYS A 195 7.46 -18.20 16.56
C LYS A 195 8.38 -17.06 16.17
N ASP A 196 9.24 -16.67 17.09
CA ASP A 196 10.25 -15.64 16.82
C ASP A 196 11.26 -16.14 15.79
N ASP A 197 11.60 -15.27 14.85
CA ASP A 197 12.60 -15.53 13.83
C ASP A 197 13.97 -15.01 14.29
N THR A 198 14.82 -15.92 14.76
CA THR A 198 16.14 -15.58 15.27
C THR A 198 17.21 -15.51 14.17
N THR A 199 16.93 -16.04 12.97
CA THR A 199 17.94 -16.21 11.90
C THR A 199 17.60 -15.49 10.60
N GLY A 200 16.35 -15.08 10.41
CA GLY A 200 15.83 -14.50 9.17
C GLY A 200 15.26 -15.54 8.21
N ALA A 201 15.40 -16.84 8.51
CA ALA A 201 14.92 -17.92 7.63
C ALA A 201 13.39 -17.91 7.47
N GLU A 202 12.66 -17.64 8.56
CA GLU A 202 11.19 -17.61 8.51
C GLU A 202 10.68 -16.35 7.80
N THR A 203 11.41 -15.24 7.93
CA THR A 203 11.20 -13.99 7.19
C THR A 203 11.36 -14.22 5.69
N LEU A 204 12.47 -14.85 5.27
CA LEU A 204 12.69 -15.20 3.86
C LEU A 204 11.62 -16.15 3.34
N ARG A 205 11.23 -17.17 4.13
CA ARG A 205 10.14 -18.08 3.76
C ARG A 205 8.83 -17.33 3.56
N THR A 206 8.50 -16.39 4.45
CA THR A 206 7.30 -15.55 4.36
C THR A 206 7.33 -14.71 3.10
N LEU A 207 8.44 -14.00 2.84
CA LEU A 207 8.60 -13.18 1.64
C LEU A 207 8.47 -14.00 0.36
N ASN A 208 9.12 -15.17 0.30
CA ASN A 208 9.02 -16.06 -0.85
C ASN A 208 7.57 -16.52 -1.08
N LYS A 209 6.86 -16.95 -0.04
CA LYS A 209 5.45 -17.34 -0.17
C LYS A 209 4.57 -16.18 -0.65
N THR A 210 4.76 -14.99 -0.09
CA THR A 210 4.02 -13.79 -0.50
C THR A 210 4.30 -13.42 -1.95
N LEU A 211 5.57 -13.43 -2.36
CA LEU A 211 5.96 -13.17 -3.74
C LEU A 211 5.37 -14.19 -4.71
N SER A 212 5.44 -15.48 -4.39
CA SER A 212 4.84 -16.53 -5.22
C SER A 212 3.32 -16.36 -5.34
N LEU A 213 2.64 -15.98 -4.26
CA LEU A 213 1.20 -15.67 -4.31
C LEU A 213 0.93 -14.46 -5.19
N MET A 214 1.70 -13.37 -5.06
CA MET A 214 1.52 -12.18 -5.89
C MET A 214 1.82 -12.46 -7.37
N GLN A 215 2.86 -13.24 -7.67
CA GLN A 215 3.20 -13.71 -9.02
C GLN A 215 2.13 -14.64 -9.60
N ARG A 216 1.33 -15.31 -8.76
CA ARG A 216 0.17 -16.07 -9.24
C ARG A 216 -0.98 -15.15 -9.68
N LEU A 217 -1.13 -13.99 -9.04
CA LEU A 217 -2.20 -13.04 -9.33
C LEU A 217 -1.86 -12.09 -10.47
N THR A 218 -0.60 -11.68 -10.59
CA THR A 218 -0.12 -10.70 -11.58
C THR A 218 1.33 -11.00 -11.99
N GLY A 219 1.92 -10.19 -12.87
CA GLY A 219 3.26 -10.42 -13.39
C GLY A 219 3.31 -11.43 -14.55
N ASN A 220 4.51 -11.68 -15.06
CA ASN A 220 4.71 -12.53 -16.24
C ASN A 220 5.23 -13.94 -15.91
N ASP A 221 5.17 -14.33 -14.63
CA ASP A 221 5.62 -15.66 -14.19
C ASP A 221 4.72 -16.78 -14.74
N LYS A 222 5.25 -18.02 -14.73
CA LYS A 222 4.55 -19.17 -15.26
C LYS A 222 3.31 -19.46 -14.41
N GLY A 223 2.16 -19.38 -15.06
CA GLY A 223 0.87 -19.58 -14.42
C GLY A 223 0.31 -18.34 -13.71
N SER A 224 0.87 -17.14 -13.92
CA SER A 224 0.22 -15.91 -13.51
C SER A 224 -1.14 -15.73 -14.19
N LEU A 225 -2.16 -15.40 -13.40
CA LEU A 225 -3.51 -15.16 -13.89
C LEU A 225 -3.67 -13.76 -14.51
N GLY A 226 -2.80 -12.80 -14.16
CA GLY A 226 -2.89 -11.44 -14.67
C GLY A 226 -4.23 -10.76 -14.37
N LEU A 227 -4.59 -10.71 -13.10
CA LEU A 227 -5.81 -10.06 -12.62
C LEU A 227 -5.70 -8.54 -12.81
N HIS A 228 -6.66 -7.96 -13.52
CA HIS A 228 -6.65 -6.53 -13.78
C HIS A 228 -7.04 -5.73 -12.51
N PRO A 229 -6.19 -4.81 -11.99
CA PRO A 229 -6.44 -4.13 -10.71
C PRO A 229 -7.76 -3.36 -10.67
N ALA A 230 -8.07 -2.60 -11.74
CA ALA A 230 -9.33 -1.88 -11.88
C ALA A 230 -10.59 -2.76 -11.74
N VAL A 231 -10.50 -4.05 -12.08
CA VAL A 231 -11.61 -5.01 -11.98
C VAL A 231 -11.74 -5.52 -10.56
N TYR A 232 -10.64 -6.05 -9.99
CA TYR A 232 -10.68 -6.82 -8.75
C TYR A 232 -10.47 -6.00 -7.48
N PHE A 233 -9.76 -4.87 -7.53
CA PHE A 233 -9.27 -4.18 -6.33
C PHE A 233 -9.81 -2.74 -6.17
N TYR A 234 -10.45 -2.19 -7.21
CA TYR A 234 -10.91 -0.81 -7.22
C TYR A 234 -12.44 -0.72 -7.25
N GLY A 235 -12.96 0.20 -6.44
CA GLY A 235 -14.38 0.54 -6.36
C GLY A 235 -14.84 1.50 -7.46
N PRO A 236 -16.14 1.87 -7.47
CA PRO A 236 -16.77 2.64 -8.55
C PRO A 236 -16.21 4.06 -8.72
N THR A 237 -15.60 4.63 -7.67
CA THR A 237 -15.01 5.97 -7.67
C THR A 237 -13.50 5.98 -7.99
N GLY A 238 -12.95 4.84 -8.44
CA GLY A 238 -11.52 4.69 -8.69
C GLY A 238 -10.64 4.71 -7.45
N ARG A 239 -11.24 4.46 -6.28
CA ARG A 239 -10.52 4.25 -5.03
C ARG A 239 -10.18 2.77 -4.87
N HIS A 240 -8.94 2.50 -4.45
CA HIS A 240 -8.53 1.16 -4.03
C HIS A 240 -9.37 0.70 -2.82
N SER A 241 -9.75 -0.58 -2.82
CA SER A 241 -10.57 -1.21 -1.80
C SER A 241 -9.78 -2.36 -1.16
N SER A 242 -9.23 -2.10 0.04
CA SER A 242 -8.47 -3.10 0.80
C SER A 242 -9.23 -4.43 1.00
N PRO A 243 -10.53 -4.43 1.35
CA PRO A 243 -11.27 -5.68 1.48
C PRO A 243 -11.40 -6.46 0.17
N MET A 244 -11.47 -5.77 -0.97
CA MET A 244 -11.55 -6.44 -2.28
C MET A 244 -10.20 -7.07 -2.65
N PHE A 245 -9.11 -6.33 -2.45
CA PHE A 245 -7.76 -6.85 -2.64
C PHE A 245 -7.49 -8.05 -1.73
N MET A 246 -7.64 -7.90 -0.42
CA MET A 246 -7.35 -8.96 0.56
C MET A 246 -8.30 -10.15 0.41
N GLY A 247 -9.57 -9.93 0.07
CA GLY A 247 -10.52 -11.02 -0.16
C GLY A 247 -10.19 -11.83 -1.42
N THR A 248 -9.72 -11.15 -2.47
CA THR A 248 -9.20 -11.82 -3.66
C THR A 248 -7.96 -12.64 -3.31
N VAL A 249 -6.93 -11.99 -2.76
CA VAL A 249 -5.68 -12.65 -2.36
C VAL A 249 -5.96 -13.84 -1.44
N GLY A 250 -6.85 -13.68 -0.46
CA GLY A 250 -7.28 -14.73 0.48
C GLY A 250 -7.90 -15.94 -0.21
N LEU A 251 -8.75 -15.73 -1.21
CA LEU A 251 -9.34 -16.80 -2.01
C LEU A 251 -8.25 -17.61 -2.72
N PHE A 252 -7.38 -16.94 -3.48
CA PHE A 252 -6.34 -17.62 -4.25
C PHE A 252 -5.31 -18.30 -3.34
N ALA A 253 -4.94 -17.68 -2.22
CA ALA A 253 -4.08 -18.29 -1.21
C ALA A 253 -4.71 -19.57 -0.64
N GLN A 254 -6.01 -19.54 -0.31
CA GLN A 254 -6.73 -20.70 0.18
C GLN A 254 -6.75 -21.85 -0.83
N LYS A 255 -7.03 -21.56 -2.12
CA LYS A 255 -7.04 -22.61 -3.17
C LYS A 255 -5.65 -23.20 -3.39
N LEU A 256 -4.58 -22.38 -3.32
CA LEU A 256 -3.20 -22.87 -3.36
C LEU A 256 -2.86 -23.74 -2.15
N ALA A 257 -3.17 -23.29 -0.93
CA ALA A 257 -2.91 -24.04 0.30
C ALA A 257 -3.65 -25.39 0.34
N ASN A 258 -4.82 -25.46 -0.29
CA ASN A 258 -5.63 -26.68 -0.41
C ASN A 258 -5.23 -27.56 -1.62
N ASN A 259 -4.19 -27.21 -2.37
CA ASN A 259 -3.77 -27.89 -3.60
C ASN A 259 -4.88 -28.02 -4.66
N ASP A 260 -5.84 -27.08 -4.68
CA ASP A 260 -6.95 -27.06 -5.65
C ASP A 260 -6.50 -26.41 -6.96
N SER A 261 -5.60 -27.09 -7.68
CA SER A 261 -5.10 -26.62 -8.99
C SER A 261 -6.21 -26.55 -10.04
N GLY A 262 -7.24 -27.41 -9.93
CA GLY A 262 -8.40 -27.43 -10.82
C GLY A 262 -9.23 -26.14 -10.74
N TYR A 263 -9.22 -25.46 -9.60
CA TYR A 263 -9.87 -24.16 -9.42
C TYR A 263 -9.45 -23.14 -10.48
N PHE A 264 -8.16 -23.05 -10.82
CA PHE A 264 -7.68 -22.01 -11.74
C PHE A 264 -8.17 -22.22 -13.17
N GLY A 265 -8.31 -23.48 -13.60
CA GLY A 265 -8.96 -23.81 -14.87
C GLY A 265 -10.44 -23.43 -14.88
N LYS A 266 -11.16 -23.76 -13.79
CA LYS A 266 -12.57 -23.40 -13.60
C LYS A 266 -12.79 -21.88 -13.59
N PHE A 267 -11.99 -21.15 -12.81
CA PHE A 267 -11.96 -19.69 -12.78
C PHE A 267 -11.73 -19.12 -14.19
N THR A 268 -10.74 -19.64 -14.92
CA THR A 268 -10.41 -19.18 -16.28
C THR A 268 -11.59 -19.39 -17.25
N LYS A 269 -12.33 -20.49 -17.10
CA LYS A 269 -13.50 -20.80 -17.95
C LYS A 269 -14.62 -19.77 -17.81
N VAL A 270 -14.87 -19.27 -16.60
CA VAL A 270 -15.95 -18.31 -16.32
C VAL A 270 -15.48 -16.85 -16.25
N ARG A 271 -14.18 -16.61 -16.47
CA ARG A 271 -13.54 -15.32 -16.19
C ARG A 271 -14.20 -14.13 -16.88
N SER A 272 -14.55 -14.27 -18.17
CA SER A 272 -15.25 -13.22 -18.93
C SER A 272 -16.51 -12.73 -18.22
N GLU A 273 -17.38 -13.67 -17.81
CA GLU A 273 -18.64 -13.35 -17.17
C GLU A 273 -18.44 -12.87 -15.72
N LEU A 274 -17.50 -13.48 -15.00
CA LEU A 274 -17.13 -13.03 -13.66
C LEU A 274 -16.67 -11.57 -13.66
N GLU A 275 -15.73 -11.22 -14.52
CA GLU A 275 -15.20 -9.86 -14.58
C GLU A 275 -16.26 -8.86 -15.07
N ARG A 276 -17.16 -9.28 -15.96
CA ARG A 276 -18.33 -8.47 -16.34
C ARG A 276 -19.22 -8.18 -15.13
N VAL A 277 -19.61 -9.21 -14.36
CA VAL A 277 -20.40 -9.04 -13.13
C VAL A 277 -19.71 -8.09 -12.15
N LEU A 278 -18.40 -8.26 -11.92
CA LEU A 278 -17.63 -7.42 -11.00
C LEU A 278 -17.56 -5.95 -11.45
N VAL A 279 -17.50 -5.68 -12.76
CA VAL A 279 -17.47 -4.33 -13.33
C VAL A 279 -18.86 -3.69 -13.30
N ASP A 280 -19.88 -4.42 -13.74
CA ASP A 280 -21.25 -3.90 -13.84
C ASP A 280 -21.86 -3.61 -12.46
N ASN A 281 -21.44 -4.35 -11.42
CA ASN A 281 -22.01 -4.27 -10.07
C ASN A 281 -21.09 -3.60 -9.04
N LYS A 282 -20.10 -2.79 -9.47
CA LYS A 282 -19.15 -2.13 -8.55
C LYS A 282 -19.83 -1.30 -7.46
N ASP A 283 -20.90 -0.59 -7.81
CA ASP A 283 -21.66 0.22 -6.86
C ASP A 283 -22.34 -0.64 -5.78
N LEU A 284 -23.05 -1.68 -6.20
CA LEU A 284 -23.71 -2.63 -5.29
C LEU A 284 -22.71 -3.30 -4.35
N ILE A 285 -21.62 -3.85 -4.90
CA ILE A 285 -20.55 -4.49 -4.13
C ILE A 285 -19.95 -3.51 -3.12
N SER A 286 -19.64 -2.28 -3.55
CA SER A 286 -19.10 -1.25 -2.66
C SER A 286 -20.07 -0.89 -1.54
N ILE A 287 -21.36 -0.76 -1.83
CA ILE A 287 -22.39 -0.47 -0.81
C ILE A 287 -22.51 -1.60 0.20
N ILE A 288 -22.53 -2.86 -0.26
CA ILE A 288 -22.59 -4.04 0.62
C ILE A 288 -21.38 -4.03 1.56
N LEU A 289 -20.17 -3.93 1.01
CA LEU A 289 -18.95 -3.96 1.81
C LEU A 289 -18.89 -2.82 2.82
N GLN A 290 -19.35 -1.61 2.48
CA GLN A 290 -19.40 -0.49 3.43
C GLN A 290 -20.33 -0.75 4.62
N ARG A 291 -21.43 -1.48 4.42
CA ARG A 291 -22.40 -1.81 5.47
C ARG A 291 -22.02 -3.01 6.31
N VAL A 292 -21.18 -3.89 5.79
CA VAL A 292 -20.59 -5.00 6.55
C VAL A 292 -19.61 -4.44 7.59
N GLN A 293 -19.59 -5.04 8.79
CA GLN A 293 -18.63 -4.73 9.85
C GLN A 293 -17.20 -4.83 9.32
N SER A 294 -16.35 -3.84 9.62
CA SER A 294 -15.02 -3.68 9.01
C SER A 294 -14.19 -4.96 8.99
N TYR A 295 -14.13 -5.68 10.10
CA TYR A 295 -13.35 -6.92 10.25
C TYR A 295 -13.87 -8.12 9.44
N ARG A 296 -15.12 -8.08 8.93
CA ARG A 296 -15.71 -9.17 8.12
C ARG A 296 -15.65 -8.88 6.62
N ARG A 297 -15.27 -7.68 6.20
CA ARG A 297 -15.39 -7.25 4.79
C ARG A 297 -14.54 -8.11 3.85
N THR A 298 -13.31 -8.43 4.27
CA THR A 298 -12.39 -9.30 3.54
C THR A 298 -13.02 -10.68 3.31
N ASP A 299 -13.48 -11.32 4.39
CA ASP A 299 -14.12 -12.65 4.32
C ASP A 299 -15.38 -12.63 3.44
N ARG A 300 -16.22 -11.59 3.55
CA ARG A 300 -17.43 -11.47 2.72
C ARG A 300 -17.11 -11.31 1.24
N PHE A 301 -16.06 -10.56 0.90
CA PHE A 301 -15.66 -10.42 -0.50
C PHE A 301 -15.04 -11.71 -1.04
N GLN A 302 -14.23 -12.40 -0.24
CA GLN A 302 -13.71 -13.74 -0.57
C GLN A 302 -14.86 -14.73 -0.86
N SER A 303 -15.85 -14.81 0.03
CA SER A 303 -17.04 -15.66 -0.17
C SER A 303 -17.82 -15.27 -1.43
N LEU A 304 -18.03 -13.96 -1.66
CA LEU A 304 -18.69 -13.49 -2.88
C LEU A 304 -17.97 -13.98 -4.13
N LEU A 305 -16.64 -13.80 -4.20
CA LEU A 305 -15.87 -14.23 -5.38
C LEU A 305 -15.95 -15.74 -5.60
N ASP A 306 -15.84 -16.55 -4.55
CA ASP A 306 -15.92 -18.01 -4.67
C ASP A 306 -17.32 -18.47 -5.09
N SER A 307 -18.37 -17.86 -4.53
CA SER A 307 -19.76 -18.10 -4.93
C SER A 307 -20.02 -17.70 -6.36
N LEU A 308 -19.56 -16.52 -6.82
CA LEU A 308 -19.73 -16.09 -8.21
C LEU A 308 -19.06 -17.06 -9.19
N VAL A 309 -17.85 -17.54 -8.89
CA VAL A 309 -17.18 -18.55 -9.73
C VAL A 309 -18.01 -19.84 -9.78
N SER A 310 -18.50 -20.30 -8.63
CA SER A 310 -19.29 -21.54 -8.52
C SER A 310 -20.62 -21.45 -9.26
N GLY A 311 -21.40 -20.38 -9.01
CA GLY A 311 -22.68 -20.15 -9.68
C GLY A 311 -22.54 -20.02 -11.20
N LEU A 312 -21.51 -19.30 -11.68
CA LEU A 312 -21.26 -19.19 -13.12
C LEU A 312 -20.88 -20.54 -13.76
N LEU A 313 -20.22 -21.44 -13.02
CA LEU A 313 -19.90 -22.79 -13.52
C LEU A 313 -21.15 -23.67 -13.60
N GLU A 314 -22.08 -23.48 -12.67
CA GLU A 314 -23.36 -24.18 -12.58
C GLU A 314 -24.39 -23.61 -13.58
N GLY A 315 -24.12 -22.44 -14.18
CA GLY A 315 -25.02 -21.77 -15.11
C GLY A 315 -26.11 -20.95 -14.43
N GLU A 316 -25.92 -20.62 -13.16
CA GLU A 316 -26.86 -19.81 -12.37
C GLU A 316 -26.94 -18.38 -12.90
N PRO A 317 -28.15 -17.79 -12.97
CA PRO A 317 -28.30 -16.38 -13.32
C PRO A 317 -27.80 -15.49 -12.19
N ILE A 318 -26.71 -14.76 -12.44
CA ILE A 318 -26.12 -13.84 -11.47
C ILE A 318 -26.90 -12.52 -11.43
N THR A 319 -27.94 -12.48 -10.59
CA THR A 319 -28.75 -11.28 -10.32
C THR A 319 -28.15 -10.43 -9.19
N GLU A 320 -28.65 -9.21 -8.98
CA GLU A 320 -28.28 -8.42 -7.80
C GLU A 320 -28.59 -9.17 -6.48
N ASP A 321 -29.71 -9.89 -6.43
CA ASP A 321 -30.10 -10.70 -5.26
C ASP A 321 -29.11 -11.83 -4.99
N TYR A 322 -28.60 -12.47 -6.05
CA TYR A 322 -27.53 -13.46 -5.94
C TYR A 322 -26.29 -12.84 -5.29
N ILE A 323 -25.86 -11.66 -5.75
CA ILE A 323 -24.68 -10.95 -5.21
C ILE A 323 -24.88 -10.63 -3.73
N VAL A 324 -26.06 -10.13 -3.35
CA VAL A 324 -26.38 -9.81 -1.95
C VAL A 324 -26.32 -11.07 -1.10
N THR A 325 -26.97 -12.15 -1.54
CA THR A 325 -27.02 -13.42 -0.81
C THR A 325 -25.63 -14.05 -0.68
N ALA A 326 -24.82 -14.03 -1.73
CA ALA A 326 -23.45 -14.57 -1.75
C ALA A 326 -22.52 -13.87 -0.75
N THR A 327 -22.74 -12.59 -0.45
CA THR A 327 -21.99 -11.88 0.59
C THR A 327 -22.45 -12.21 2.02
N GLY A 328 -23.56 -12.93 2.18
CA GLY A 328 -24.20 -13.17 3.47
C GLY A 328 -24.67 -11.88 4.16
N PHE A 329 -25.01 -10.85 3.37
CA PHE A 329 -25.54 -9.60 3.87
C PHE A 329 -27.03 -9.74 4.19
N THR A 330 -27.43 -9.35 5.40
CA THR A 330 -28.83 -9.31 5.83
C THR A 330 -29.23 -7.88 6.12
N GLY A 331 -30.11 -7.31 5.30
CA GLY A 331 -30.61 -5.95 5.48
C GLY A 331 -31.17 -5.33 4.20
N LYS A 332 -31.83 -4.18 4.32
CA LYS A 332 -32.35 -3.43 3.16
C LYS A 332 -31.24 -2.63 2.52
N ILE A 333 -30.89 -2.92 1.26
CA ILE A 333 -29.99 -2.08 0.47
C ILE A 333 -30.84 -1.04 -0.26
N LEU A 334 -30.49 0.24 -0.12
CA LEU A 334 -31.05 1.29 -0.96
C LEU A 334 -30.00 1.60 -2.01
N THR A 335 -30.26 1.17 -3.24
CA THR A 335 -29.48 1.55 -4.43
C THR A 335 -30.05 2.88 -4.93
N GLY A 336 -29.21 3.91 -5.01
CA GLY A 336 -29.62 5.23 -5.45
C GLY A 336 -28.48 6.23 -5.32
N THR A 337 -28.23 7.01 -6.37
CA THR A 337 -27.29 8.12 -6.35
C THR A 337 -27.95 9.30 -5.65
N ALA A 338 -27.28 9.86 -4.62
CA ALA A 338 -27.72 11.11 -4.04
C ALA A 338 -27.73 12.20 -5.12
N THR A 339 -28.91 12.75 -5.42
CA THR A 339 -29.16 13.78 -6.43
C THR A 339 -28.66 15.18 -6.00
N LYS A 340 -27.54 15.26 -5.28
CA LYS A 340 -26.89 16.56 -5.05
C LYS A 340 -26.18 16.97 -6.34
N SER A 341 -26.82 17.83 -7.11
CA SER A 341 -26.22 18.51 -8.26
C SER A 341 -25.15 19.50 -7.79
N VAL A 342 -23.91 19.03 -7.72
CA VAL A 342 -22.76 19.91 -7.54
C VAL A 342 -22.37 20.47 -8.91
N LYS A 343 -22.08 21.77 -9.00
CA LYS A 343 -21.71 22.44 -10.26
C LYS A 343 -20.40 21.92 -10.86
N GLU A 344 -19.48 21.46 -10.02
CA GLU A 344 -18.16 20.98 -10.44
C GLU A 344 -18.03 19.47 -10.27
N PHE A 345 -17.37 18.81 -11.23
CA PHE A 345 -17.05 17.38 -11.12
C PHE A 345 -15.97 17.15 -10.06
N THR A 346 -16.27 16.28 -9.10
CA THR A 346 -15.27 15.80 -8.13
C THR A 346 -14.25 14.88 -8.78
N ASP A 347 -13.06 14.74 -8.18
CA ASP A 347 -12.04 13.82 -8.68
C ASP A 347 -12.49 12.35 -8.63
N ASP A 348 -13.36 11.98 -7.68
CA ASP A 348 -13.97 10.65 -7.64
C ASP A 348 -14.90 10.42 -8.83
N THR A 349 -15.71 11.43 -9.20
CA THR A 349 -16.57 11.38 -10.39
C THR A 349 -15.74 11.23 -11.65
N LYS A 350 -14.68 12.04 -11.81
CA LYS A 350 -13.76 11.96 -12.96
C LYS A 350 -13.07 10.59 -13.03
N SER A 351 -12.58 10.07 -11.90
CA SER A 351 -11.90 8.77 -11.81
C SER A 351 -12.82 7.61 -12.15
N GLY A 352 -14.06 7.62 -11.63
CA GLY A 352 -15.05 6.58 -11.93
C GLY A 352 -15.47 6.57 -13.40
N VAL A 353 -15.68 7.75 -13.99
CA VAL A 353 -15.96 7.87 -15.44
C VAL A 353 -14.78 7.34 -16.26
N PHE A 354 -13.56 7.76 -15.93
CA PHE A 354 -12.35 7.30 -16.63
C PHE A 354 -12.23 5.77 -16.60
N ILE A 355 -12.31 5.14 -15.42
CA ILE A 355 -12.15 3.68 -15.30
C ILE A 355 -13.20 2.93 -16.10
N ARG A 356 -14.47 3.37 -16.04
CA ARG A 356 -15.55 2.73 -16.80
C ARG A 356 -15.31 2.84 -18.31
N SER A 357 -14.97 4.03 -18.80
CA SER A 357 -14.67 4.25 -20.22
C SER A 357 -13.44 3.45 -20.68
N ALA A 358 -12.36 3.46 -19.89
CA ALA A 358 -11.13 2.74 -20.20
C ALA A 358 -11.35 1.22 -20.21
N LEU A 359 -12.08 0.66 -19.24
CA LEU A 359 -12.40 -0.78 -19.24
C LEU A 359 -13.28 -1.18 -20.42
N SER A 360 -14.23 -0.34 -20.84
CA SER A 360 -15.10 -0.67 -21.99
C SER A 360 -14.35 -0.88 -23.32
N SER A 361 -13.15 -0.31 -23.43
CA SER A 361 -12.26 -0.40 -24.61
C SER A 361 -10.97 -1.17 -24.32
N ALA A 362 -10.81 -1.74 -23.12
CA ALA A 362 -9.59 -2.43 -22.71
C ALA A 362 -9.41 -3.74 -23.49
N LEU A 363 -8.14 -4.09 -23.74
CA LEU A 363 -7.77 -5.34 -24.40
C LEU A 363 -8.18 -6.54 -23.54
N LYS A 364 -8.67 -7.59 -24.20
CA LYS A 364 -9.11 -8.84 -23.57
C LYS A 364 -8.30 -10.01 -24.12
N CYS A 365 -8.05 -10.99 -23.27
CA CYS A 365 -7.38 -12.22 -23.68
C CYS A 365 -8.26 -13.01 -24.65
N PRO A 366 -7.77 -13.45 -25.82
CA PRO A 366 -8.58 -14.20 -26.78
C PRO A 366 -9.01 -15.59 -26.27
N ILE A 367 -8.35 -16.11 -25.22
CA ILE A 367 -8.61 -17.45 -24.67
C ILE A 367 -9.76 -17.40 -23.64
N CYS A 368 -9.61 -16.59 -22.59
CA CYS A 368 -10.60 -16.50 -21.50
C CYS A 368 -11.56 -15.31 -21.62
N ARG A 369 -11.31 -14.39 -22.56
CA ARG A 369 -12.02 -13.11 -22.77
C ARG A 369 -12.04 -12.17 -21.55
N GLY A 370 -11.19 -12.42 -20.55
CA GLY A 370 -10.96 -11.51 -19.44
C GLY A 370 -10.07 -10.33 -19.82
N TYR A 371 -10.15 -9.24 -19.06
CA TYR A 371 -9.35 -8.02 -19.21
C TYR A 371 -7.85 -8.31 -18.99
N LEU A 372 -7.02 -7.79 -19.89
CA LEU A 372 -5.57 -7.86 -19.79
C LEU A 372 -5.03 -6.65 -19.03
N ASP A 373 -4.18 -6.89 -18.04
CA ASP A 373 -3.29 -5.86 -17.51
C ASP A 373 -2.03 -5.80 -18.39
N VAL A 374 -2.10 -4.98 -19.44
CA VAL A 374 -1.03 -4.89 -20.44
C VAL A 374 0.26 -4.28 -19.91
N ALA A 375 0.20 -3.53 -18.80
CA ALA A 375 1.38 -2.92 -18.21
C ALA A 375 2.18 -3.95 -17.40
N LYS A 376 1.50 -4.87 -16.70
CA LYS A 376 2.14 -5.74 -15.71
C LYS A 376 2.09 -7.24 -16.02
N SER A 377 1.14 -7.69 -16.82
CA SER A 377 0.88 -9.12 -16.99
C SER A 377 0.34 -9.47 -18.37
N VAL A 378 1.25 -9.67 -19.33
CA VAL A 378 0.93 -10.11 -20.68
C VAL A 378 1.95 -11.11 -21.19
N SER A 379 1.48 -12.12 -21.90
CA SER A 379 2.30 -13.08 -22.64
C SER A 379 2.01 -12.93 -24.14
N TYR A 380 3.07 -12.94 -24.93
CA TYR A 380 3.02 -12.90 -26.39
C TYR A 380 3.19 -14.33 -26.92
N ASP A 381 2.28 -14.79 -27.76
CA ASP A 381 2.43 -16.06 -28.45
C ASP A 381 1.65 -16.08 -29.77
N HIS A 382 1.87 -17.12 -30.56
CA HIS A 382 1.24 -17.34 -31.85
C HIS A 382 -0.27 -17.55 -31.70
N GLY A 383 -1.13 -16.82 -32.41
CA GLY A 383 -2.57 -17.04 -32.43
C GLY A 383 -2.90 -18.47 -32.86
N THR A 384 -2.44 -18.87 -34.05
CA THR A 384 -2.36 -20.24 -34.53
C THR A 384 -1.06 -20.86 -34.07
N ARG A 385 -1.11 -22.03 -33.41
CA ARG A 385 0.10 -22.66 -32.86
C ARG A 385 1.09 -23.05 -33.96
N VAL A 386 2.38 -23.07 -33.64
CA VAL A 386 3.44 -23.55 -34.57
C VAL A 386 3.17 -25.00 -35.02
N ARG A 387 2.69 -25.86 -34.11
CA ARG A 387 2.30 -27.25 -34.42
C ARG A 387 1.09 -27.37 -35.36
N GLU A 388 0.33 -26.29 -35.51
CA GLU A 388 -0.83 -26.16 -36.40
C GLU A 388 -0.47 -25.35 -37.67
N GLY A 389 0.82 -25.11 -37.92
CA GLY A 389 1.31 -24.37 -39.10
C GLY A 389 1.40 -22.85 -38.90
N GLY A 390 1.21 -22.34 -37.68
CA GLY A 390 1.37 -20.92 -37.38
C GLY A 390 2.82 -20.43 -37.55
N VAL A 391 2.96 -19.22 -38.09
CA VAL A 391 4.26 -18.55 -38.32
C VAL A 391 4.44 -17.33 -37.45
N GLY A 392 5.68 -16.91 -37.20
CA GLY A 392 6.00 -15.72 -36.40
C GLY A 392 5.79 -14.42 -37.17
N SER A 393 4.54 -14.05 -37.45
CA SER A 393 4.17 -12.77 -38.07
C SER A 393 3.40 -11.88 -37.09
N ALA A 394 3.31 -10.58 -37.38
CA ALA A 394 2.56 -9.62 -36.57
C ALA A 394 1.06 -9.99 -36.50
N GLU A 395 0.51 -10.49 -37.59
CA GLU A 395 -0.90 -10.93 -37.71
C GLU A 395 -1.18 -12.18 -36.88
N ASN A 396 -0.16 -13.01 -36.65
CA ASN A 396 -0.25 -14.20 -35.81
C ASN A 396 0.23 -13.93 -34.37
N CYS A 397 0.53 -12.70 -33.97
CA CYS A 397 0.94 -12.40 -32.60
C CYS A 397 -0.29 -12.06 -31.74
N ALA A 398 -0.53 -12.85 -30.69
CA ALA A 398 -1.65 -12.68 -29.77
C ALA A 398 -1.19 -12.32 -28.35
N LEU A 399 -1.86 -11.34 -27.75
CA LEU A 399 -1.70 -10.99 -26.34
C LEU A 399 -2.62 -11.87 -25.49
N THR A 400 -2.05 -12.56 -24.51
CA THR A 400 -2.77 -13.50 -23.66
C THR A 400 -2.34 -13.36 -22.20
N HIS A 401 -3.18 -13.79 -21.24
CA HIS A 401 -2.71 -13.97 -19.87
C HIS A 401 -1.66 -15.08 -19.82
N PRO A 402 -0.60 -14.98 -19.00
CA PRO A 402 0.43 -16.01 -18.88
C PRO A 402 -0.13 -17.41 -18.60
N TYR A 403 -1.09 -17.54 -17.67
CA TYR A 403 -1.76 -18.80 -17.37
C TYR A 403 -2.55 -19.35 -18.57
N CYS A 404 -3.28 -18.49 -19.29
CA CYS A 404 -4.04 -18.92 -20.47
C CYS A 404 -3.10 -19.46 -21.55
N ASN A 405 -2.00 -18.77 -21.79
CA ASN A 405 -1.02 -19.17 -22.78
C ASN A 405 -0.36 -20.52 -22.43
N GLN A 406 0.10 -20.64 -21.19
CA GLN A 406 0.98 -21.74 -20.80
C GLN A 406 0.24 -22.97 -20.29
N SER A 407 -0.94 -22.81 -19.69
CA SER A 407 -1.66 -23.89 -19.01
C SER A 407 -3.00 -24.26 -19.65
N VAL A 408 -3.60 -23.36 -20.46
CA VAL A 408 -4.86 -23.65 -21.16
C VAL A 408 -4.62 -23.95 -22.63
N LYS A 409 -3.75 -23.17 -23.27
CA LYS A 409 -3.46 -23.32 -24.69
C LYS A 409 -2.40 -24.38 -24.98
N ASN A 410 -1.41 -24.66 -24.14
CA ASN A 410 -0.33 -25.59 -24.55
C ASN A 410 -0.69 -27.07 -24.43
#